data_AF-A0A2I1H073-F1
#
_entry.id   AF-A0A2I1H073-F1
#
_cell.length_a   1.000
_cell.length_b   1.000
_cell.length_c   1.000
_cell.angle_alpha   90.00
_cell.angle_beta   90.00
_cell.angle_gamma   90.00
#
_symmetry.space_group_name_H-M   'P 1'
#
loop_
_entity.id
_entity.type
_entity.pdbx_description
1 polymer ?
#
loop_
_entity_poly.entity_id
_entity_poly.type
_entity_poly.pdbx_seq_one_letter_code
_entity_poly.pdbx_strand_id
1 'polypeptide(L)'
;MDIRAVIAIDFGTTFSGFAYSNRADPEIITNDVWPQQIGVMKTNTVLQYDSNYQNVIKWGNPALAQKQSKHARKNKVLSSSKTEIFHKMKNHHFPIN
;
A
#
# COMPACT_ATOMS: atom_id res chain seq x y z
N MET A 1 -14.58 -27.24 -8.65
CA MET A 1 -13.67 -26.13 -8.33
C MET A 1 -12.76 -26.57 -7.20
N ASP A 2 -11.45 -26.39 -7.35
CA ASP A 2 -10.48 -26.61 -6.28
C ASP A 2 -10.17 -25.28 -5.59
N ILE A 3 -11.02 -24.90 -4.63
CA ILE A 3 -10.81 -23.69 -3.81
C ILE A 3 -10.10 -24.13 -2.53
N ARG A 4 -8.89 -23.59 -2.34
CA ARG A 4 -8.03 -23.93 -1.20
C ARG A 4 -8.03 -22.85 -0.11
N ALA A 5 -8.38 -21.61 -0.45
CA ALA A 5 -8.50 -20.52 0.50
C ALA A 5 -9.54 -19.50 0.05
N VAL A 6 -10.13 -18.81 1.02
CA VAL A 6 -11.01 -17.64 0.82
C VAL A 6 -10.33 -16.44 1.47
N ILE A 7 -10.33 -15.30 0.79
CA ILE A 7 -9.72 -14.05 1.28
C ILE A 7 -10.79 -12.96 1.25
N ALA A 8 -11.05 -12.35 2.40
CA ALA A 8 -11.87 -11.15 2.52
C ALA A 8 -10.96 -9.92 2.52
N ILE A 9 -11.13 -9.03 1.55
CA ILE A 9 -10.32 -7.82 1.40
C ILE A 9 -11.19 -6.60 1.74
N ASP A 10 -10.69 -5.73 2.61
CA ASP A 10 -11.27 -4.44 2.95
C ASP A 10 -10.37 -3.32 2.40
N PHE A 11 -10.78 -2.70 1.30
CA PHE A 11 -10.11 -1.54 0.71
C PHE A 11 -10.73 -0.24 1.22
N GLY A 12 -10.26 0.21 2.39
CA GLY A 12 -10.62 1.51 2.93
C GLY A 12 -9.87 2.65 2.22
N THR A 13 -10.34 3.88 2.41
CA THR A 13 -9.71 5.08 1.83
C THR A 13 -8.35 5.40 2.44
N THR A 14 -8.18 5.17 3.74
CA THR A 14 -6.93 5.46 4.47
C THR A 14 -6.13 4.19 4.76
N PHE A 15 -6.82 3.11 5.09
CA PHE A 15 -6.22 1.84 5.47
C PHE A 15 -6.93 0.68 4.78
N SER A 16 -6.16 -0.33 4.40
CA SER A 16 -6.64 -1.57 3.83
C SER A 16 -6.16 -2.75 4.67
N GLY A 17 -6.96 -3.82 4.68
CA GLY A 17 -6.65 -5.05 5.39
C GLY A 17 -7.24 -6.26 4.67
N PHE A 18 -6.82 -7.44 5.10
CA PHE A 18 -7.47 -8.67 4.67
C PHE A 18 -7.50 -9.70 5.79
N ALA A 19 -8.47 -10.60 5.70
CA ALA A 19 -8.52 -11.84 6.48
C ALA A 19 -8.64 -13.01 5.51
N TYR A 20 -8.17 -14.17 5.91
CA TYR A 20 -8.22 -15.37 5.09
C TYR A 20 -8.56 -16.60 5.91
N SER A 21 -9.04 -17.64 5.22
CA SER A 21 -9.27 -18.95 5.80
C SER A 21 -8.90 -20.03 4.77
N ASN A 22 -8.23 -21.09 5.21
CA ASN A 22 -7.84 -22.20 4.36
C ASN A 22 -8.89 -23.32 4.46
N ARG A 23 -9.15 -24.04 3.38
CA ARG A 23 -10.09 -25.16 3.40
C ARG A 23 -9.61 -26.33 4.29
N ALA A 24 -8.31 -26.55 4.35
CA ALA A 24 -7.72 -27.63 5.15
C ALA A 24 -7.73 -27.33 6.66
N ASP A 25 -7.68 -26.05 7.02
CA ASP A 25 -7.78 -25.57 8.39
C ASP A 25 -8.59 -24.26 8.39
N PRO A 26 -9.91 -24.33 8.66
CA PRO A 26 -10.85 -23.24 8.43
C PRO A 26 -10.80 -22.13 9.50
N GLU A 27 -9.71 -21.99 10.23
CA GLU A 27 -9.48 -20.83 11.08
C GLU A 27 -9.52 -19.53 10.25
N ILE A 28 -10.11 -18.47 10.82
CA ILE A 28 -10.13 -17.15 10.21
C ILE A 28 -8.96 -16.35 10.78
N ILE A 29 -8.00 -16.04 9.92
CA ILE A 29 -6.79 -15.32 10.29
C ILE A 29 -6.87 -13.91 9.70
N THR A 30 -6.82 -12.89 10.55
CA THR A 30 -6.64 -11.50 10.12
C THR A 30 -5.16 -11.23 9.95
N ASN A 31 -4.74 -10.69 8.80
CA ASN A 31 -3.34 -10.36 8.59
C ASN A 31 -2.91 -9.15 9.44
N ASP A 32 -1.91 -9.35 10.27
CA ASP A 32 -1.33 -8.33 11.14
C ASP A 32 0.16 -8.08 10.88
N VAL A 33 0.75 -8.81 9.93
CA VAL A 33 2.13 -8.65 9.48
C VAL A 33 2.13 -7.92 8.14
N TRP A 34 2.67 -6.70 8.14
CA TRP A 34 2.83 -5.86 6.96
C TRP A 34 4.29 -5.41 6.82
N PRO A 35 4.72 -4.95 5.64
CA PRO A 35 6.05 -4.38 5.50
C PRO A 35 6.32 -3.27 6.54
N GLN A 36 7.32 -3.49 7.40
CA GLN A 36 7.74 -2.58 8.49
C GLN A 36 6.73 -2.41 9.64
N GLN A 37 5.66 -3.23 9.71
CA GLN A 37 4.66 -3.17 10.78
C GLN A 37 4.26 -4.58 11.21
N ILE A 38 4.37 -4.89 12.50
CA ILE A 38 3.96 -6.18 13.08
C ILE A 38 2.87 -5.90 14.13
N GLY A 39 1.82 -6.73 14.15
CA GLY A 39 0.70 -6.62 15.10
C GLY A 39 -0.33 -5.56 14.72
N VAL A 40 -0.29 -5.02 13.49
CA VAL A 40 -1.24 -4.01 13.02
C VAL A 40 -2.16 -4.65 11.99
N MET A 41 -3.47 -4.66 12.22
CA MET A 41 -4.43 -5.37 11.36
C MET A 41 -4.66 -4.74 9.97
N LYS A 42 -4.17 -3.51 9.73
CA LYS A 42 -4.33 -2.80 8.47
C LYS A 42 -3.06 -2.01 8.12
N THR A 43 -2.79 -1.84 6.82
CA THR A 43 -1.74 -0.94 6.33
C THR A 43 -2.33 0.22 5.53
N ASN A 44 -1.56 1.26 5.25
CA ASN A 44 -2.04 2.42 4.50
C ASN A 44 -2.49 2.05 3.08
N THR A 45 -3.63 2.58 2.65
CA THR A 45 -4.09 2.49 1.24
C THR A 45 -3.31 3.48 0.39
N VAL A 46 -2.05 3.16 0.10
CA VAL A 46 -1.15 4.04 -0.65
C VAL A 46 -0.22 3.24 -1.54
N LEU A 47 0.04 3.78 -2.73
CA LEU A 47 0.98 3.26 -3.72
C LEU A 47 2.00 4.36 -4.02
N GLN A 48 3.26 3.99 -4.14
CA GLN A 48 4.30 4.84 -4.70
C GLN A 48 4.65 4.29 -6.07
N TYR A 49 4.58 5.14 -7.09
CA TYR A 49 4.98 4.78 -8.45
C TYR A 49 6.41 5.22 -8.74
N ASP A 50 7.00 4.66 -9.80
CA ASP A 50 8.17 5.22 -10.44
C ASP A 50 7.89 6.63 -11.00
N SER A 51 8.93 7.32 -11.47
CA SER A 51 8.81 8.69 -11.99
C SER A 51 7.89 8.81 -13.21
N ASN A 52 7.67 7.71 -13.93
CA ASN A 52 6.91 7.66 -15.18
C ASN A 52 5.50 7.09 -14.99
N TYR A 53 5.11 6.81 -13.73
CA TYR A 53 3.82 6.22 -13.35
C TYR A 53 3.51 4.87 -14.02
N GLN A 54 4.53 4.13 -14.43
CA GLN A 54 4.34 2.84 -15.11
C GLN A 54 4.34 1.68 -14.12
N ASN A 55 5.17 1.76 -13.08
CA ASN A 55 5.33 0.68 -12.12
C ASN A 55 5.09 1.15 -10.70
N VAL A 56 4.36 0.35 -9.93
CA VAL A 56 4.29 0.48 -8.47
C VAL A 56 5.63 0.01 -7.88
N ILE A 57 6.34 0.90 -7.20
CA ILE A 57 7.63 0.59 -6.58
C ILE A 57 7.52 0.32 -5.07
N LYS A 58 6.48 0.84 -4.41
CA LYS A 58 6.14 0.56 -3.01
C LYS A 58 4.64 0.64 -2.79
N TRP A 59 4.15 0.01 -1.73
CA TRP A 59 2.77 0.09 -1.27
C TRP A 59 2.73 0.08 0.26
N GLY A 60 1.59 0.43 0.86
CA GLY A 60 1.42 0.39 2.31
C GLY A 60 2.28 1.42 3.04
N ASN A 61 2.63 1.13 4.29
CA ASN A 61 3.49 2.01 5.10
C ASN A 61 4.83 2.39 4.42
N PRO A 62 5.55 1.49 3.71
CA PRO A 62 6.76 1.87 2.97
C PRO A 62 6.59 2.96 1.91
N ALA A 63 5.37 3.12 1.36
CA ALA A 63 5.06 4.14 0.36
C ALA A 63 4.71 5.50 0.97
N LEU A 64 4.54 5.60 2.30
CA LEU A 64 4.46 6.88 2.97
C LEU A 64 5.80 7.61 2.84
N ALA A 65 5.76 8.85 2.36
CA ALA A 65 6.96 9.66 2.17
C ALA A 65 7.69 9.81 3.52
N GLN A 66 8.90 9.24 3.62
CA GLN A 66 9.79 9.53 4.73
C GLN A 66 10.07 11.03 4.71
N LYS A 67 9.74 11.72 5.81
CA LYS A 67 9.98 13.15 5.99
C LYS A 67 11.47 13.40 5.70
N GLN A 68 11.77 14.02 4.57
CA GLN A 68 13.15 14.38 4.24
C GLN A 68 13.68 15.22 5.40
N SER A 69 14.72 14.73 6.09
CA SER A 69 15.40 15.54 7.10
C SER A 69 15.90 16.81 6.38
N LYS A 70 15.81 17.97 7.05
CA LYS A 70 16.21 19.26 6.45
C LYS A 70 17.65 19.24 5.90
N HIS A 71 18.49 18.32 6.38
CA HIS A 71 19.87 18.10 5.95
C HIS A 71 20.03 17.31 4.64
N ALA A 72 19.04 16.52 4.20
CA ALA A 72 19.12 15.74 2.95
C ALA A 72 18.94 16.59 1.68
N ARG A 73 18.52 17.86 1.80
CA ARG A 73 18.23 18.75 0.66
C ARG A 73 19.45 19.20 -0.14
N LYS A 74 20.68 19.02 0.37
CA LYS A 74 21.88 19.54 -0.30
C LYS A 74 22.47 18.61 -1.38
N ASN A 75 22.20 17.30 -1.37
CA ASN A 75 23.01 16.33 -2.13
C ASN A 75 22.24 15.32 -3.01
N LYS A 76 20.99 15.57 -3.42
CA LYS A 76 20.34 14.65 -4.38
C LYS A 76 19.58 15.37 -5.49
N VAL A 77 20.33 15.70 -6.53
CA VAL A 77 19.88 15.53 -7.90
C VAL A 77 19.76 14.00 -8.13
N LEU A 78 18.68 13.55 -8.77
CA LEU A 78 18.34 12.15 -9.13
C LEU A 78 17.81 11.21 -8.01
N SER A 79 16.48 11.24 -7.82
CA SER A 79 15.58 10.12 -8.12
C SER A 79 14.16 10.58 -7.78
N SER A 80 13.49 11.13 -8.78
CA SER A 80 12.19 11.79 -8.67
C SER A 80 11.06 10.78 -8.64
N SER A 81 11.06 9.80 -7.72
CA SER A 81 9.90 8.95 -7.49
C SER A 81 8.83 9.76 -6.77
N LYS A 82 7.79 10.17 -7.50
CA LYS A 82 6.71 11.03 -7.02
C LYS A 82 5.71 10.19 -6.23
N THR A 83 5.52 10.52 -4.95
CA THR A 83 4.55 9.84 -4.08
C THR A 83 3.16 10.44 -4.32
N GLU A 84 2.21 9.62 -4.76
CA GLU A 84 0.79 9.98 -4.82
C GLU A 84 0.04 9.34 -3.67
N ILE A 85 -0.33 10.17 -2.69
CA ILE A 85 -1.19 9.75 -1.59
C ILE A 85 -2.63 9.77 -2.12
N PHE A 86 -3.36 8.66 -2.03
CA PHE A 86 -4.76 8.53 -2.48
C PHE A 86 -5.68 9.65 -1.95
N HIS A 87 -5.34 10.27 -0.81
CA HIS A 87 -6.00 11.48 -0.31
C HIS A 87 -6.05 12.64 -1.32
N LYS A 88 -5.06 12.73 -2.23
CA LYS A 88 -4.98 13.78 -3.27
C LYS A 88 -5.78 13.45 -4.54
N MET A 89 -6.26 12.21 -4.69
CA MET A 89 -7.02 11.78 -5.88
C MET A 89 -8.49 12.22 -5.88
N LYS A 90 -8.99 12.86 -4.81
CA LYS A 90 -10.33 13.47 -4.84
C LYS A 90 -10.44 14.69 -5.79
N ASN A 91 -9.32 15.22 -6.32
CA ASN A 91 -9.32 16.43 -7.14
C ASN A 91 -8.91 16.25 -8.60
N HIS A 92 -8.61 15.02 -9.05
CA HIS A 92 -8.32 14.76 -10.46
C HIS A 92 -9.10 13.54 -10.95
N HIS A 93 -9.96 13.79 -11.94
CA HIS A 93 -10.73 12.79 -12.65
C HIS A 93 -9.77 11.86 -13.39
N PHE A 94 -9.73 10.59 -13.00
CA PHE A 94 -8.97 9.58 -13.75
C PHE A 94 -9.83 9.07 -14.90
N PRO A 95 -9.38 9.16 -16.16
CA PRO A 95 -10.04 8.46 -17.25
C PRO A 95 -9.76 6.97 -17.07
N ILE A 96 -10.84 6.22 -16.85
CA ILE A 96 -10.87 4.77 -16.94
C ILE A 96 -10.99 4.43 -18.42
N ASN A 97 -9.96 3.80 -18.99
CA ASN A 97 -10.04 3.11 -20.28
C ASN A 97 -10.57 1.69 -20.06
#